data_AF-A0A2E2QKW0-F1
#
_entry.id   AF-A0A2E2QKW0-F1
#
_cell.length_a   1.000
_cell.length_b   1.000
_cell.length_c   1.000
_cell.angle_alpha   90.00
_cell.angle_beta   90.00
_cell.angle_gamma   90.00
#
_symmetry.space_group_name_H-M   'P 1'
#
loop_
_entity.id
_entity.type
_entity.pdbx_description
1 polymer ?
#
loop_
_entity_poly.entity_id
_entity_poly.type
_entity_poly.pdbx_seq_one_letter_code
_entity_poly.pdbx_strand_id
1 'polypeptide(L)'
;MKSFSRMINTNRRVMNVPFEQGYGVASYAALIRFPAARLDMNFCFDDVAKVLSIDNVLRIHCLEPDPKLSTPLPSEEIDSRKLEVVFIIDVTNHATLQNVVQFFSDTLGLDPDGHQMFHLIWELRSEDIG
;
A
#
# COMPACT_ATOMS: atom_id res chain seq x y z
N MET A 1 10.79 -24.10 -13.97
CA MET A 1 10.68 -23.53 -12.60
C MET A 1 12.05 -22.99 -12.18
N LYS A 2 12.47 -21.80 -12.64
CA LYS A 2 13.87 -21.33 -12.49
C LYS A 2 14.04 -19.80 -12.38
N SER A 3 13.03 -19.10 -11.84
CA SER A 3 13.01 -17.63 -11.79
C SER A 3 13.08 -17.03 -10.37
N PHE A 4 12.62 -17.75 -9.34
CA PHE A 4 12.54 -17.22 -7.97
C PHE A 4 13.88 -17.11 -7.24
N SER A 5 14.94 -17.79 -7.70
CA SER A 5 16.25 -17.80 -7.03
C SER A 5 17.00 -16.46 -7.07
N ARG A 6 16.51 -15.46 -7.83
CA ARG A 6 17.07 -14.11 -7.85
C ARG A 6 16.26 -13.09 -7.05
N MET A 7 15.07 -13.46 -6.55
CA MET A 7 14.22 -12.56 -5.78
C MET A 7 14.56 -12.66 -4.30
N ILE A 8 15.17 -11.60 -3.76
CA ILE A 8 15.44 -11.46 -2.33
C ILE A 8 14.12 -11.05 -1.66
N ASN A 9 13.69 -11.78 -0.63
CA ASN A 9 12.47 -11.50 0.14
C ASN A 9 11.17 -11.54 -0.70
N THR A 10 10.98 -12.61 -1.46
CA THR A 10 9.75 -12.80 -2.28
C THR A 10 8.53 -12.94 -1.37
N ASN A 11 7.54 -12.06 -1.57
CA ASN A 11 6.25 -12.16 -0.92
C ASN A 11 5.14 -12.29 -1.98
N ARG A 12 4.28 -13.29 -1.84
CA ARG A 12 3.09 -13.48 -2.66
C ARG A 12 1.86 -13.56 -1.76
N ARG A 13 0.96 -12.61 -1.91
CA ARG A 13 -0.35 -12.57 -1.22
C ARG A 13 -1.44 -12.30 -2.25
N VAL A 14 -2.59 -12.92 -2.04
CA VAL A 14 -3.85 -12.50 -2.66
C VAL A 14 -4.47 -11.52 -1.67
N MET A 15 -4.70 -10.29 -2.13
CA MET A 15 -5.21 -9.21 -1.28
C MET A 15 -6.69 -8.97 -1.58
N ASN A 16 -7.51 -8.94 -0.54
CA ASN A 16 -8.87 -8.42 -0.59
C ASN A 16 -8.82 -6.89 -0.42
N VAL A 17 -9.76 -6.19 -1.05
CA VAL A 17 -9.91 -4.73 -0.91
C VAL A 17 -11.17 -4.46 -0.07
N PRO A 18 -11.09 -4.55 1.27
CA PRO A 18 -12.25 -4.30 2.13
C PRO A 18 -12.68 -2.84 2.13
N PHE A 19 -11.77 -1.93 1.80
CA PHE A 19 -12.00 -0.49 1.89
C PHE A 19 -11.25 0.27 0.81
N GLU A 20 -11.97 1.19 0.17
CA GLU A 20 -11.46 2.18 -0.77
C GLU A 20 -12.24 3.48 -0.57
N GLN A 21 -11.52 4.61 -0.51
CA GLN A 21 -12.14 5.93 -0.41
C GLN A 21 -11.34 6.97 -1.20
N GLY A 22 -12.05 7.78 -1.99
CA GLY A 22 -11.47 8.85 -2.82
C GLY A 22 -11.63 8.63 -4.33
N TYR A 23 -11.17 9.58 -5.14
CA TYR A 23 -11.29 9.55 -6.60
C TYR A 23 -10.21 10.41 -7.27
N GLY A 24 -9.78 10.00 -8.47
CA GLY A 24 -8.83 10.76 -9.29
C GLY A 24 -7.83 9.89 -10.06
N VAL A 25 -6.90 10.56 -10.76
CA VAL A 25 -5.75 9.94 -11.42
C VAL A 25 -4.50 10.36 -10.68
N ALA A 26 -3.76 9.40 -10.15
CA ALA A 26 -2.56 9.63 -9.38
C ALA A 26 -1.31 9.67 -10.28
N SER A 27 -0.37 10.53 -9.92
CA SER A 27 0.97 10.53 -10.51
C SER A 27 1.97 9.83 -9.58
N TYR A 28 1.64 9.68 -8.31
CA TYR A 28 2.50 9.05 -7.31
C TYR A 28 1.65 8.18 -6.38
N ALA A 29 2.24 7.09 -5.90
CA ALA A 29 1.59 6.20 -4.94
C ALA A 29 2.57 5.73 -3.86
N ALA A 30 2.08 5.53 -2.65
CA ALA A 30 2.84 4.93 -1.56
C ALA A 30 2.18 3.62 -1.18
N LEU A 31 2.98 2.56 -1.08
CA LEU A 31 2.59 1.30 -0.47
C LEU A 31 3.16 1.27 0.94
N ILE A 32 2.29 1.20 1.95
CA ILE A 32 2.67 1.26 3.36
C ILE A 32 2.26 -0.05 4.03
N ARG A 33 3.23 -0.78 4.59
CA ARG A 33 2.95 -1.98 5.37
C ARG A 33 2.38 -1.60 6.73
N PHE A 34 1.28 -2.23 7.10
CA PHE A 34 0.54 -1.93 8.31
C PHE A 34 0.29 -3.22 9.14
N PRO A 35 0.62 -3.22 10.43
CA PRO A 35 0.34 -4.36 11.30
C PRO A 35 -1.17 -4.56 11.46
N ALA A 36 -1.70 -5.71 11.03
CA ALA A 36 -3.14 -6.02 11.11
C ALA A 36 -3.72 -5.84 12.52
N ALA A 37 -2.92 -6.13 13.57
CA ALA A 37 -3.31 -5.97 14.96
C ALA A 37 -3.58 -4.51 15.39
N ARG A 38 -3.13 -3.52 14.61
CA ARG A 38 -3.39 -2.09 14.84
C ARG A 38 -4.58 -1.57 14.02
N LEU A 39 -5.20 -2.42 13.20
CA LEU A 39 -6.36 -2.02 12.40
C LEU A 39 -7.60 -2.06 13.29
N ASP A 40 -7.90 -0.93 13.92
CA ASP A 40 -9.10 -0.74 14.73
C ASP A 40 -10.02 0.34 14.13
N MET A 41 -11.21 0.52 14.71
CA MET A 41 -12.15 1.52 14.21
C MET A 41 -11.60 2.95 14.29
N ASN A 42 -10.76 3.27 15.28
CA ASN A 42 -10.22 4.62 15.41
C ASN A 42 -9.27 4.92 14.26
N PHE A 43 -8.40 3.96 13.92
CA PHE A 43 -7.55 4.08 12.74
C PHE A 43 -8.39 4.26 11.46
N CYS A 44 -9.39 3.41 11.26
CA CYS A 44 -10.24 3.42 10.07
C CYS A 44 -11.07 4.70 9.90
N PHE A 45 -11.51 5.33 10.98
CA PHE A 45 -12.35 6.52 10.92
C PHE A 45 -11.57 7.82 11.08
N ASP A 46 -10.68 7.93 12.06
CA ASP A 46 -10.05 9.20 12.39
C ASP A 46 -8.77 9.42 11.58
N ASP A 47 -7.89 8.43 11.51
CA ASP A 47 -6.58 8.61 10.87
C ASP A 47 -6.66 8.52 9.35
N VAL A 48 -7.49 7.61 8.81
CA VAL A 48 -7.79 7.57 7.37
C VAL A 48 -8.44 8.88 6.92
N ALA A 49 -9.39 9.44 7.68
CA ALA A 49 -10.02 10.71 7.34
C ALA A 49 -9.02 11.88 7.37
N LYS A 50 -8.10 11.90 8.34
CA LYS A 50 -7.02 12.90 8.37
C LYS A 50 -6.14 12.80 7.12
N VAL A 51 -5.74 11.60 6.72
CA VAL A 51 -4.90 11.42 5.52
C VAL A 51 -5.66 11.86 4.27
N LEU A 52 -6.94 11.51 4.12
CA LEU A 52 -7.76 11.96 2.99
C LEU A 52 -8.02 13.47 2.97
N SER A 53 -7.92 14.15 4.12
CA SER A 53 -8.04 15.60 4.20
C SER A 53 -6.76 16.35 3.81
N ILE A 54 -5.64 15.64 3.60
CA ILE A 54 -4.40 16.24 3.12
C ILE A 54 -4.56 16.63 1.66
N ASP A 55 -4.30 17.90 1.34
CA ASP A 55 -4.32 18.39 -0.03
C ASP A 55 -3.44 17.53 -0.94
N ASN A 56 -3.99 17.19 -2.10
CA ASN A 56 -3.39 16.32 -3.13
C ASN A 56 -3.36 14.82 -2.82
N VAL A 57 -3.93 14.37 -1.71
CA VAL A 57 -4.31 12.97 -1.53
C VAL A 57 -5.61 12.73 -2.29
N LEU A 58 -5.60 11.74 -3.18
CA LEU A 58 -6.73 11.43 -4.04
C LEU A 58 -7.53 10.26 -3.50
N ARG A 59 -6.84 9.21 -3.04
CA ARG A 59 -7.46 7.95 -2.67
C ARG A 59 -6.60 7.17 -1.69
N ILE A 60 -7.26 6.36 -0.87
CA ILE A 60 -6.66 5.35 -0.01
C ILE A 60 -7.33 4.00 -0.30
N HIS A 61 -6.51 2.97 -0.49
CA HIS A 61 -6.93 1.57 -0.51
C HIS A 61 -6.38 0.85 0.71
N CYS A 62 -7.23 0.12 1.43
CA CYS A 62 -6.79 -0.89 2.39
C CYS A 62 -6.78 -2.24 1.69
N LEU A 63 -5.66 -2.95 1.80
CA LEU A 63 -5.47 -4.29 1.24
C LEU A 63 -5.21 -5.26 2.37
N GLU A 64 -6.11 -6.22 2.57
CA GLU A 64 -5.98 -7.27 3.57
C GLU A 64 -5.64 -8.61 2.91
N PRO A 65 -4.61 -9.32 3.38
CA PRO A 65 -4.25 -10.60 2.79
C PRO A 65 -5.31 -11.68 3.10
N ASP A 66 -5.79 -12.37 2.07
CA ASP A 66 -6.67 -13.52 2.23
C ASP A 66 -5.85 -14.76 2.61
N PRO A 67 -6.00 -15.32 3.83
CA PRO A 67 -5.20 -16.45 4.27
C PRO A 67 -5.50 -17.75 3.51
N LYS A 68 -6.71 -17.90 2.96
CA LYS A 68 -7.13 -19.11 2.21
C LYS A 68 -6.56 -19.11 0.81
N LEU A 69 -6.53 -17.94 0.15
CA LEU A 69 -6.07 -17.80 -1.23
C LEU A 69 -4.57 -17.51 -1.34
N SER A 70 -3.99 -16.89 -0.31
CA SER A 70 -2.56 -16.65 -0.22
C SER A 70 -1.83 -17.96 0.14
N THR A 71 -1.64 -18.87 -0.81
CA THR A 71 -0.86 -20.10 -0.55
C THR A 71 0.63 -19.79 -0.32
N PRO A 72 1.28 -20.42 0.68
CA PRO A 72 2.69 -20.17 1.00
C PRO A 72 3.61 -20.41 -0.20
N LEU A 73 4.68 -19.62 -0.29
CA LEU A 73 5.75 -19.92 -1.23
C LEU A 73 6.58 -21.12 -0.72
N PRO A 74 7.25 -21.88 -1.61
CA PRO A 74 8.11 -23.00 -1.20
C PRO A 74 9.25 -22.61 -0.25
N SER A 75 9.61 -21.33 -0.20
CA SER A 75 10.65 -20.77 0.66
C SER A 75 10.11 -20.10 1.93
N GLU A 76 8.80 -20.09 2.16
CA GLU A 76 8.19 -19.49 3.35
C GLU A 76 7.97 -20.54 4.43
N GLU A 77 8.42 -20.23 5.65
CA GLU A 77 8.04 -20.96 6.86
C GLU A 77 6.59 -20.60 7.24
N ILE A 78 5.73 -21.60 7.35
CA ILE A 78 4.28 -21.40 7.57
C ILE A 78 4.01 -20.65 8.88
N ASP A 79 4.74 -20.99 9.94
CA ASP A 79 4.48 -20.47 11.30
C ASP A 79 5.02 -19.06 11.55
N SER A 80 5.99 -18.59 10.76
CA SER A 80 6.55 -17.23 10.87
C SER A 80 6.06 -16.29 9.77
N ARG A 81 5.10 -16.77 8.97
CA ARG A 81 4.58 -16.03 7.84
C ARG A 81 3.83 -14.78 8.29
N LYS A 82 4.30 -13.62 7.85
CA LYS A 82 3.62 -12.35 8.08
C LYS A 82 2.54 -12.11 7.01
N LEU A 83 1.30 -11.98 7.46
CA LEU A 83 0.16 -11.51 6.69
C LEU A 83 -0.10 -10.05 7.08
N GLU A 84 0.67 -9.14 6.49
CA GLU A 84 0.57 -7.70 6.77
C GLU A 84 -0.54 -7.07 5.92
N VAL A 85 -1.29 -6.15 6.52
CA VAL A 85 -2.18 -5.26 5.79
C VAL A 85 -1.31 -4.26 5.03
N VAL A 86 -1.79 -3.82 3.89
CA VAL A 86 -1.08 -2.84 3.07
C VAL A 86 -2.03 -1.69 2.74
N PHE A 87 -1.58 -0.46 2.95
CA PHE A 87 -2.26 0.71 2.42
C PHE A 87 -1.62 1.16 1.12
N ILE A 88 -2.43 1.48 0.13
CA ILE A 88 -2.00 2.22 -1.06
C ILE A 88 -2.59 3.62 -0.97
N ILE A 89 -1.72 4.64 -0.98
CA ILE A 89 -2.13 6.04 -0.95
C ILE A 89 -1.75 6.69 -2.27
N ASP A 90 -2.76 7.17 -2.98
CA ASP A 90 -2.64 7.81 -4.28
C ASP A 90 -2.58 9.34 -4.11
N VAL A 91 -1.57 9.97 -4.71
CA VAL A 91 -1.39 11.42 -4.65
C VAL A 91 -0.99 12.02 -6.00
N THR A 92 -1.16 13.34 -6.15
CA THR A 92 -0.81 14.04 -7.40
C THR A 92 0.65 14.48 -7.47
N ASN A 93 1.36 14.60 -6.33
CA ASN A 93 2.73 15.10 -6.30
C ASN A 93 3.61 14.41 -5.24
N HIS A 94 4.92 14.45 -5.47
CA HIS A 94 5.90 13.79 -4.61
C HIS A 94 5.97 14.35 -3.18
N ALA A 95 5.82 15.67 -3.01
CA ALA A 95 5.93 16.30 -1.69
C ALA A 95 4.79 15.85 -0.75
N THR A 96 3.56 15.78 -1.26
CA THR A 96 2.43 15.20 -0.52
C THR A 96 2.69 13.74 -0.19
N LEU A 97 3.28 12.97 -1.11
CA LEU A 97 3.62 11.56 -0.84
C LEU A 97 4.57 11.42 0.36
N GLN A 98 5.60 12.26 0.42
CA GLN A 98 6.55 12.28 1.54
C GLN A 98 5.86 12.66 2.85
N ASN A 99 4.97 13.66 2.83
CA ASN A 99 4.22 14.06 4.02
C ASN A 99 3.30 12.95 4.54
N VAL A 100 2.64 12.22 3.64
CA VAL A 100 1.83 11.04 3.99
C VAL A 100 2.70 9.98 4.64
N VAL A 101 3.81 9.59 4.02
CA VAL A 101 4.74 8.60 4.59
C VAL A 101 5.25 9.03 5.97
N GLN A 102 5.59 10.31 6.12
CA GLN A 102 6.04 10.87 7.39
C GLN A 102 4.93 10.81 8.45
N PHE A 103 3.68 11.13 8.09
CA PHE A 103 2.52 10.99 8.98
C PHE A 103 2.39 9.55 9.49
N PHE A 104 2.47 8.56 8.58
CA PHE A 104 2.41 7.14 8.95
C PHE A 104 3.60 6.70 9.81
N SER A 105 4.79 7.25 9.59
CA SER A 105 5.96 6.93 10.40
C SER A 105 5.88 7.56 11.79
N ASP A 106 5.66 8.87 11.86
CA ASP A 106 5.75 9.64 13.11
C ASP A 106 4.50 9.54 13.98
N THR A 107 3.32 9.61 13.36
CA THR A 107 2.05 9.66 14.11
C THR A 107 1.61 8.26 14.50
N LEU A 108 1.81 7.30 13.60
CA LEU A 108 1.32 5.92 13.79
C LEU A 108 2.43 4.96 14.26
N GLY A 109 3.67 5.47 14.39
CA GLY A 109 4.82 4.71 14.88
C GLY A 109 5.08 3.45 14.05
N LEU A 110 5.00 3.59 12.72
CA LEU A 110 5.30 2.52 11.77
C LEU A 110 6.79 2.52 11.42
N ASP A 111 7.25 1.38 10.91
CA ASP A 111 8.62 1.22 10.44
C ASP A 111 8.94 2.25 9.34
N PRO A 112 9.97 3.10 9.52
CA PRO A 112 10.39 4.05 8.50
C PRO A 112 10.78 3.38 7.18
N ASP A 113 11.25 2.14 7.20
CA ASP A 113 11.57 1.35 5.99
C ASP A 113 10.37 0.46 5.56
N GLY A 114 9.23 0.62 6.23
CA GLY A 114 7.98 -0.11 6.05
C GLY A 114 7.22 0.22 4.76
N HIS A 115 7.71 1.15 3.94
CA HIS A 115 6.99 1.70 2.81
C HIS A 115 7.77 1.63 1.49
N GLN A 116 7.06 1.78 0.38
CA GLN A 116 7.63 1.94 -0.96
C GLN A 116 6.90 3.08 -1.67
N MET A 117 7.65 3.92 -2.37
CA MET A 117 7.10 5.04 -3.14
C MET A 117 7.25 4.76 -4.63
N PHE A 118 6.19 5.07 -5.37
CA PHE A 118 6.10 4.86 -6.80
C PHE A 118 5.81 6.19 -7.49
N HIS A 119 6.47 6.42 -8.61
CA HIS A 119 6.11 7.45 -9.58
C HIS A 119 5.39 6.75 -10.73
N LEU A 120 4.09 7.02 -10.86
CA LEU A 120 3.22 6.44 -11.87
C LEU A 120 3.29 7.32 -13.12
N ILE A 121 4.07 6.86 -14.09
CA ILE A 121 4.13 7.53 -15.39
C ILE A 121 3.03 6.92 -16.25
N TRP A 122 1.96 7.68 -16.45
CA TRP A 122 1.06 7.43 -17.56
C TRP A 122 1.57 8.20 -18.77
N GLU A 123 2.19 7.49 -19.71
CA GLU A 123 2.53 8.03 -21.02
C GLU A 123 1.29 7.88 -21.90
N LEU A 124 0.50 8.94 -22.06
CA LEU A 124 -0.54 9.00 -23.09
C LEU A 124 0.17 9.04 -24.44
N ARG A 125 0.21 7.92 -25.16
CA ARG A 125 0.77 7.91 -26.51
C ARG A 125 -0.28 8.47 -27.46
N SER A 126 0.17 9.14 -28.52
CA SER A 126 -0.73 9.65 -29.56
C SER A 126 -1.60 8.56 -30.19
N GLU A 127 -1.18 7.30 -30.07
CA GLU A 127 -1.91 6.10 -30.52
C GLU A 127 -3.14 5.78 -29.66
N ASP A 128 -3.18 6.24 -28.41
CA ASP A 128 -4.27 6.00 -27.45
C ASP A 128 -5.43 7.00 -27.61
N ILE A 129 -5.25 8.02 -28.46
CA ILE A 129 -6.30 8.97 -28.88
C ILE A 129 -6.76 8.56 -30.28
N GLY A 130 -7.59 7.52 -30.34
CA GLY A 130 -8.28 7.06 -31.55
C GLY A 130 -9.78 7.35 -31.48
#